data_AF-A0A6N2MLF7-F1
#
_entry.id   AF-A0A6N2MLF7-F1
#
_cell.length_a   1.000
_cell.length_b   1.000
_cell.length_c   1.000
_cell.angle_alpha   90.00
_cell.angle_beta   90.00
_cell.angle_gamma   90.00
#
_symmetry.space_group_name_H-M   'P 1'
#
loop_
_entity.id
_entity.type
_entity.pdbx_description
1 polymer ?
#
loop_
_entity_poly.entity_id
_entity_poly.type
_entity_poly.pdbx_seq_one_letter_code
_entity_poly.pdbx_strand_id
1 'polypeptide(L)'
;MWGCNSKTAAKMAVARIKLLRNKREAVMRQMRRDIALLLRSGQDATARIRARNPLFISLFIDAVIHPIWDLNIGRLRAFEQNVFAANEFIELFCELVVSRLSIIAKRRECPADLKEGIASLIFASPRCSEIPELVALRKIFEKKYGKDFVSAATDLRPNSGVNRLVSTLSCCYRSHFI
;
A
#
# COMPACT_ATOMS: atom_id res chain seq x y z
N MET A 1 -21.99 -14.43 13.38
CA MET A 1 -21.75 -13.01 13.03
C MET A 1 -20.28 -12.63 12.76
N TRP A 2 -19.26 -13.39 13.16
CA TRP A 2 -17.85 -12.98 12.92
C TRP A 2 -17.46 -13.01 11.42
N GLY A 3 -17.94 -14.01 10.67
CA GLY A 3 -17.57 -14.21 9.27
C GLY A 3 -18.18 -13.23 8.26
N CYS A 4 -19.33 -12.60 8.53
CA CYS A 4 -19.94 -11.65 7.59
C CYS A 4 -19.22 -10.30 7.61
N ASN A 5 -18.86 -9.80 8.80
CA ASN A 5 -18.24 -8.49 8.95
C ASN A 5 -16.80 -8.47 8.44
N SER A 6 -16.02 -9.54 8.68
CA SER A 6 -14.66 -9.66 8.13
C SER A 6 -14.66 -9.82 6.61
N LYS A 7 -15.60 -10.60 6.05
CA LYS A 7 -15.77 -10.76 4.60
C LYS A 7 -16.07 -9.44 3.91
N THR A 8 -17.03 -8.69 4.45
CA THR A 8 -17.43 -7.39 3.88
C THR A 8 -16.27 -6.40 3.97
N ALA A 9 -15.62 -6.27 5.13
CA ALA A 9 -14.49 -5.36 5.30
C ALA A 9 -13.33 -5.69 4.35
N ALA A 10 -12.97 -6.97 4.19
CA ALA A 10 -11.90 -7.37 3.28
C ALA A 10 -12.25 -7.13 1.80
N LYS A 11 -13.49 -7.40 1.38
CA LYS A 11 -13.94 -7.10 0.00
C LYS A 11 -13.95 -5.60 -0.29
N MET A 12 -14.40 -4.79 0.67
CA MET A 12 -14.38 -3.33 0.55
C MET A 12 -12.94 -2.79 0.50
N ALA A 13 -12.02 -3.37 1.27
CA ALA A 13 -10.60 -3.03 1.22
C ALA A 13 -10.01 -3.28 -0.18
N VAL A 14 -10.27 -4.46 -0.76
CA VAL A 14 -9.82 -4.80 -2.12
C VAL A 14 -10.37 -3.81 -3.15
N ALA A 15 -11.67 -3.51 -3.10
CA ALA A 15 -12.29 -2.55 -4.02
C ALA A 15 -11.67 -1.15 -3.89
N ARG A 16 -11.39 -0.70 -2.66
CA ARG A 16 -10.76 0.60 -2.40
C ARG A 16 -9.32 0.63 -2.90
N ILE A 17 -8.53 -0.43 -2.67
CA ILE A 17 -7.16 -0.53 -3.18
C ILE A 17 -7.15 -0.42 -4.70
N LYS A 18 -8.03 -1.16 -5.39
CA LYS A 18 -8.18 -1.08 -6.86
C LYS A 18 -8.55 0.33 -7.32
N LEU A 19 -9.49 0.98 -6.64
CA LEU A 19 -9.89 2.35 -6.97
C LEU A 19 -8.75 3.36 -6.77
N LEU A 20 -8.02 3.26 -5.65
CA LEU A 20 -6.88 4.13 -5.36
C LEU A 20 -5.75 3.94 -6.36
N ARG A 21 -5.45 2.70 -6.76
CA ARG A 21 -4.49 2.37 -7.83
C ARG A 21 -4.92 3.01 -9.15
N ASN A 22 -6.17 2.78 -9.57
CA ASN A 22 -6.68 3.34 -10.83
C ASN A 22 -6.72 4.88 -10.82
N LYS A 23 -7.09 5.50 -9.69
CA LYS A 23 -7.09 6.97 -9.53
C LYS A 23 -5.67 7.53 -9.65
N ARG A 24 -4.68 6.92 -8.99
CA ARG A 24 -3.27 7.33 -9.09
C ARG A 24 -2.76 7.18 -10.53
N GLU A 25 -3.06 6.06 -11.18
CA GLU A 25 -2.72 5.87 -12.59
C GLU A 25 -3.37 6.90 -13.51
N ALA A 26 -4.64 7.26 -13.29
CA ALA A 26 -5.33 8.25 -14.09
C ALA A 26 -4.75 9.66 -13.92
N VAL A 27 -4.47 10.07 -12.68
CA VAL A 27 -3.78 11.33 -12.36
C VAL A 27 -2.42 11.36 -13.06
N MET A 28 -1.70 10.24 -13.02
CA MET A 28 -0.41 10.11 -13.68
C MET A 28 -0.47 10.21 -15.20
N ARG A 29 -1.45 9.55 -15.82
CA ARG A 29 -1.69 9.67 -17.27
C ARG A 29 -2.02 11.12 -17.65
N GLN A 30 -2.82 11.83 -16.85
CA GLN A 30 -3.17 13.22 -17.13
C GLN A 30 -1.95 14.14 -17.02
N MET A 31 -1.20 14.05 -15.92
CA MET A 31 -0.01 14.88 -15.72
C MET A 31 1.03 14.68 -16.84
N ARG A 32 1.13 13.46 -17.40
CA ARG A 32 2.05 13.20 -18.52
C ARG A 32 1.64 13.95 -19.78
N ARG A 33 0.34 13.99 -20.06
CA ARG A 33 -0.20 14.79 -21.17
C ARG A 33 0.06 16.27 -20.93
N ASP A 34 -0.18 16.77 -19.72
CA ASP A 34 0.04 18.16 -19.38
C ASP A 34 1.51 18.56 -19.54
N ILE A 35 2.45 17.73 -19.08
CA ILE A 35 3.89 18.02 -19.22
C ILE A 35 4.35 17.93 -20.68
N ALA A 36 3.85 16.95 -21.45
CA ALA A 36 4.12 16.88 -22.88
C ALA A 36 3.62 18.14 -23.61
N LEU A 37 2.46 18.69 -23.22
CA LEU A 37 1.94 19.95 -23.76
C LEU A 37 2.82 21.14 -23.39
N LEU A 38 3.23 21.24 -22.12
CA LEU A 38 4.09 22.34 -21.64
C LEU A 38 5.44 22.38 -22.37
N LEU A 39 6.06 21.21 -22.59
CA LEU A 39 7.30 21.09 -23.34
C LEU A 39 7.11 21.49 -24.81
N ARG A 40 6.00 21.06 -25.46
CA ARG A 40 5.67 21.47 -26.83
C ARG A 40 5.47 22.98 -26.96
N SER A 41 4.97 23.64 -25.92
CA SER A 41 4.80 25.10 -25.88
C SER A 41 6.05 25.88 -25.45
N GLY A 42 7.19 25.21 -25.26
CA GLY A 42 8.45 25.85 -24.82
C GLY A 42 8.44 26.34 -23.36
N GLN A 43 7.50 25.88 -22.53
CA GLN A 43 7.35 26.28 -21.12
C GLN A 43 8.18 25.37 -20.19
N ASP A 44 9.48 25.25 -20.47
CA ASP A 44 10.37 24.29 -19.80
C ASP A 44 10.49 24.51 -18.29
N ALA A 45 10.48 25.78 -17.84
CA ALA A 45 10.54 26.10 -16.41
C ALA A 45 9.32 25.54 -15.66
N THR A 46 8.12 25.69 -16.23
CA THR A 46 6.87 25.21 -15.64
C THR A 46 6.73 23.68 -15.76
N ALA A 47 7.18 23.10 -16.88
CA ALA A 47 7.26 21.65 -17.06
C ALA A 47 8.17 21.02 -15.99
N ARG A 48 9.34 21.61 -15.72
CA ARG A 48 10.26 21.17 -14.66
C ARG A 48 9.64 21.25 -13.27
N ILE A 49 8.91 22.31 -12.94
CA ILE A 49 8.23 22.43 -11.64
C ILE A 49 7.14 21.36 -11.50
N ARG A 50 6.33 21.13 -12.54
CA ARG A 50 5.29 20.09 -12.51
C ARG A 50 5.86 18.66 -12.49
N ALA A 51 7.02 18.45 -13.11
CA ALA A 51 7.73 17.17 -13.08
C ALA A 51 8.39 16.86 -11.73
N ARG A 52 8.49 17.84 -10.82
CA ARG A 52 8.92 17.62 -9.42
C ARG A 52 7.80 17.08 -8.52
N ASN A 53 6.57 16.96 -9.01
CA ASN A 53 5.51 16.32 -8.23
C ASN A 53 5.93 14.88 -7.91
N PRO A 54 5.93 14.44 -6.63
CA PRO A 54 6.35 13.09 -6.24
C PRO A 54 5.65 11.98 -7.01
N LEU A 55 4.37 12.19 -7.35
CA LEU A 55 3.59 11.25 -8.15
C LEU A 55 4.23 11.04 -9.53
N PHE A 56 4.80 12.09 -10.13
CA PHE A 56 5.23 12.15 -11.52
C PHE A 56 6.51 11.35 -11.84
N ILE A 57 7.34 11.09 -10.83
CA ILE A 57 8.72 10.63 -10.99
C ILE A 57 8.80 9.16 -11.46
N SER A 58 7.74 8.37 -11.30
CA SER A 58 7.72 6.95 -11.70
C SER A 58 7.79 6.67 -13.21
N LEU A 59 7.44 7.60 -14.10
CA LEU A 59 7.27 7.24 -15.52
C LEU A 59 7.92 8.13 -16.57
N PHE A 60 8.75 9.10 -16.19
CA PHE A 60 9.40 9.99 -17.15
C PHE A 60 10.77 9.50 -17.64
N ILE A 61 11.27 8.40 -17.10
CA ILE A 61 12.64 7.91 -17.37
C ILE A 61 12.70 6.92 -18.54
N ASP A 62 11.60 6.32 -18.96
CA ASP A 62 11.66 5.22 -19.93
C ASP A 62 11.53 5.65 -21.40
N ALA A 63 11.43 6.95 -21.74
CA ALA A 63 11.25 7.32 -23.15
C ALA A 63 11.80 8.66 -23.68
N VAL A 64 12.09 9.73 -22.89
CA VAL A 64 12.26 11.06 -23.52
C VAL A 64 13.50 11.90 -23.12
N ILE A 65 14.07 11.82 -21.91
CA ILE A 65 15.21 12.71 -21.54
C ILE A 65 16.21 11.96 -20.65
N HIS A 66 17.12 11.20 -21.24
CA HIS A 66 18.15 10.43 -20.54
C HIS A 66 19.47 11.16 -20.18
N PRO A 67 19.94 12.28 -20.79
CA PRO A 67 21.29 12.78 -20.47
C PRO A 67 21.42 13.84 -19.35
N ILE A 68 20.34 14.44 -18.82
CA ILE A 68 20.47 15.74 -18.10
C ILE A 68 20.24 15.66 -16.58
N TRP A 69 19.61 14.62 -16.02
CA TRP A 69 19.17 14.67 -14.61
C TRP A 69 19.74 13.53 -13.77
N ASP A 70 20.83 13.87 -13.06
CA ASP A 70 21.70 12.97 -12.33
C ASP A 70 21.27 12.69 -10.86
N LEU A 71 21.65 11.49 -10.42
CA LEU A 71 21.93 10.95 -9.07
C LEU A 71 20.96 10.97 -7.87
N ASN A 72 19.85 11.71 -7.79
CA ASN A 72 18.96 11.67 -6.59
C ASN A 72 17.60 10.94 -6.76
N ILE A 73 17.35 10.39 -7.95
CA ILE A 73 16.07 9.78 -8.37
C ILE A 73 15.84 8.36 -7.82
N GLY A 74 16.89 7.64 -7.45
CA GLY A 74 16.79 6.24 -7.01
C GLY A 74 15.92 6.05 -5.76
N ARG A 75 15.90 7.02 -4.84
CA ARG A 75 15.17 6.92 -3.57
C ARG A 75 13.66 7.15 -3.71
N LEU A 76 13.22 8.05 -4.60
CA LEU A 76 11.78 8.28 -4.85
C LEU A 76 11.15 7.19 -5.72
N ARG A 77 11.87 6.70 -6.74
CA ARG A 77 11.42 5.55 -7.54
C ARG A 77 11.23 4.30 -6.68
N ALA A 78 12.16 4.04 -5.77
CA ALA A 78 12.03 2.96 -4.79
C ALA A 78 10.80 3.16 -3.88
N PHE A 79 10.48 4.38 -3.48
CA PHE A 79 9.32 4.67 -2.64
C PHE A 79 7.99 4.30 -3.32
N GLU A 80 7.75 4.79 -4.54
CA GLU A 80 6.50 4.52 -5.25
C GLU A 80 6.34 3.04 -5.60
N GLN A 81 7.44 2.39 -5.99
CA GLN A 81 7.48 0.94 -6.23
C GLN A 81 7.21 0.15 -4.95
N ASN A 82 7.77 0.57 -3.82
CA ASN A 82 7.53 -0.08 -2.53
C ASN A 82 6.06 0.04 -2.09
N VAL A 83 5.45 1.22 -2.24
CA VAL A 83 4.03 1.44 -1.91
C VAL A 83 3.12 0.67 -2.85
N PHE A 84 3.42 0.63 -4.15
CA PHE A 84 2.67 -0.16 -5.13
C PHE A 84 2.76 -1.67 -4.81
N ALA A 85 3.97 -2.19 -4.63
CA ALA A 85 4.20 -3.59 -4.28
C ALA A 85 3.50 -3.95 -2.95
N ALA A 86 3.60 -3.10 -1.93
CA ALA A 86 2.92 -3.32 -0.67
C ALA A 86 1.39 -3.36 -0.83
N ASN A 87 0.80 -2.48 -1.65
CA ASN A 87 -0.63 -2.52 -1.94
C ASN A 87 -1.07 -3.81 -2.66
N GLU A 88 -0.23 -4.37 -3.54
CA GLU A 88 -0.49 -5.68 -4.16
C GLU A 88 -0.50 -6.81 -3.12
N PHE A 89 0.46 -6.81 -2.19
CA PHE A 89 0.44 -7.79 -1.10
C PHE A 89 -0.77 -7.63 -0.18
N ILE A 90 -1.15 -6.39 0.17
CA ILE A 90 -2.35 -6.13 0.99
C ILE A 90 -3.61 -6.63 0.27
N GLU A 91 -3.72 -6.42 -1.03
CA GLU A 91 -4.83 -6.91 -1.85
C GLU A 91 -4.89 -8.44 -1.82
N LEU A 92 -3.78 -9.12 -2.11
CA LEU A 92 -3.66 -10.57 -2.08
C LEU A 92 -4.00 -11.15 -0.70
N PHE A 93 -3.53 -10.53 0.38
CA PHE A 93 -3.85 -10.97 1.73
C PHE A 93 -5.31 -10.76 2.11
N CYS A 94 -5.97 -9.70 1.62
CA CYS A 94 -7.41 -9.52 1.80
C CYS A 94 -8.20 -10.62 1.07
N GLU A 95 -7.80 -11.01 -0.15
CA GLU A 95 -8.41 -12.12 -0.88
C GLU A 95 -8.17 -13.47 -0.19
N LEU A 96 -6.96 -13.69 0.35
CA LEU A 96 -6.64 -14.87 1.16
C LEU A 96 -7.55 -14.97 2.38
N VAL A 97 -7.74 -13.87 3.11
CA VAL A 97 -8.66 -13.83 4.26
C VAL A 97 -10.07 -14.22 3.82
N VAL A 98 -10.59 -13.63 2.75
CA VAL A 98 -11.93 -13.92 2.21
C VAL A 98 -12.08 -15.40 1.81
N SER A 99 -11.08 -15.96 1.13
CA SER A 99 -11.12 -17.35 0.64
C SER A 99 -10.99 -18.40 1.75
N ARG A 100 -10.35 -18.04 2.87
CA ARG A 100 -10.10 -18.94 4.01
C ARG A 100 -10.96 -18.64 5.24
N LEU A 101 -11.99 -17.80 5.10
CA LEU A 101 -12.89 -17.40 6.19
C LEU A 101 -13.48 -18.55 7.00
N SER A 102 -13.82 -19.67 6.36
CA SER A 102 -14.41 -20.84 7.02
C SER A 102 -13.43 -21.47 8.03
N ILE A 103 -12.14 -21.52 7.70
CA ILE A 103 -11.08 -22.05 8.55
C ILE A 103 -10.76 -21.06 9.66
N ILE A 104 -10.61 -19.78 9.29
CA ILE A 104 -10.34 -18.68 10.24
C ILE A 104 -11.46 -18.62 11.28
N ALA A 105 -12.74 -18.70 10.88
CA ALA A 105 -13.87 -18.62 11.79
C ALA A 105 -13.88 -19.76 12.83
N LYS A 106 -13.53 -20.98 12.43
CA LYS A 106 -13.58 -22.18 13.30
C LYS A 106 -12.42 -22.26 14.29
N ARG A 107 -11.23 -21.80 13.91
CA ARG A 107 -10.04 -21.87 14.78
C ARG A 107 -9.99 -20.69 15.76
N ARG A 108 -9.57 -20.98 16.99
CA ARG A 108 -9.36 -19.96 18.05
C ARG A 108 -8.03 -19.24 17.88
N GLU A 109 -6.98 -19.96 17.50
CA GLU A 109 -5.66 -19.41 17.20
C GLU A 109 -5.47 -19.13 15.71
N CYS A 110 -4.55 -18.22 15.40
CA CYS A 110 -4.22 -17.88 14.02
C CYS A 110 -3.40 -19.02 13.38
N PRO A 111 -3.88 -19.67 12.30
CA PRO A 111 -3.12 -20.71 11.61
C PRO A 111 -1.79 -20.17 11.10
N ALA A 112 -0.71 -20.97 11.17
CA ALA A 112 0.62 -20.57 10.72
C ALA A 112 0.60 -20.08 9.26
N ASP A 113 -0.08 -20.81 8.38
CA ASP A 113 -0.20 -20.51 6.94
C ASP A 113 -0.94 -19.18 6.64
N LEU A 114 -1.73 -18.67 7.60
CA LEU A 114 -2.49 -17.43 7.47
C LEU A 114 -1.92 -16.29 8.33
N LYS A 115 -1.00 -16.62 9.25
CA LYS A 115 -0.42 -15.67 10.18
C LYS A 115 0.30 -14.56 9.44
N GLU A 116 1.00 -14.87 8.35
CA GLU A 116 1.71 -13.86 7.56
C GLU A 116 0.75 -12.82 6.97
N GLY A 117 -0.30 -13.27 6.29
CA GLY A 117 -1.26 -12.36 5.68
C GLY A 117 -2.01 -11.52 6.73
N ILE A 118 -2.49 -12.15 7.80
CA ILE A 118 -3.25 -11.45 8.86
C ILE A 118 -2.37 -10.45 9.61
N ALA A 119 -1.15 -10.83 10.00
CA ALA A 119 -0.20 -9.92 10.65
C ALA A 119 0.19 -8.75 9.74
N SER A 120 0.39 -9.01 8.45
CA SER A 120 0.71 -7.98 7.45
C SER A 120 -0.43 -6.97 7.29
N LEU A 121 -1.68 -7.40 7.24
CA LEU A 121 -2.85 -6.52 7.19
C LEU A 121 -2.99 -5.66 8.46
N ILE A 122 -2.75 -6.25 9.63
CA ILE A 122 -2.75 -5.53 10.92
C ILE A 122 -1.66 -4.46 10.93
N PHE A 123 -0.46 -4.82 10.48
CA PHE A 123 0.67 -3.90 10.43
C PHE A 123 0.44 -2.75 9.43
N ALA A 124 -0.20 -3.02 8.29
CA ALA A 124 -0.53 -2.00 7.30
C ALA A 124 -1.63 -1.03 7.78
N SER A 125 -2.55 -1.50 8.62
CA SER A 125 -3.71 -0.71 9.10
C SER A 125 -3.39 0.71 9.61
N PRO A 126 -2.46 0.94 10.55
CA PRO A 126 -2.15 2.29 11.03
C PRO A 126 -1.33 3.12 10.03
N ARG A 127 -0.76 2.50 8.98
CA ARG A 127 0.12 3.15 8.00
C ARG A 127 -0.65 3.59 6.75
N CYS A 128 -1.72 2.89 6.40
CA CYS A 128 -2.55 3.19 5.23
C CYS A 128 -3.83 3.94 5.62
N SER A 129 -3.72 5.26 5.87
CA SER A 129 -4.87 6.11 6.21
C SER A 129 -5.93 6.18 5.09
N GLU A 130 -5.54 5.98 3.84
CA GLU A 130 -6.43 5.95 2.68
C GLU A 130 -7.32 4.69 2.61
N ILE A 131 -7.07 3.68 3.47
CA ILE A 131 -7.80 2.40 3.49
C ILE A 131 -8.33 2.13 4.91
N PRO A 132 -9.37 2.84 5.38
CA PRO A 132 -9.93 2.66 6.72
C PRO A 132 -10.55 1.28 6.97
N GLU A 133 -10.84 0.50 5.92
CA GLU A 133 -11.25 -0.90 6.03
C GLU A 133 -10.21 -1.77 6.72
N LEU A 134 -8.91 -1.47 6.56
CA LEU A 134 -7.84 -2.18 7.26
C LEU A 134 -7.92 -1.93 8.77
N VAL A 135 -8.35 -0.73 9.20
CA VAL A 135 -8.62 -0.42 10.61
C VAL A 135 -9.79 -1.25 11.14
N ALA A 136 -10.84 -1.42 10.33
CA ALA A 136 -11.95 -2.30 10.69
C ALA A 136 -11.48 -3.76 10.81
N LEU A 137 -10.69 -4.26 9.85
CA LEU A 137 -10.12 -5.61 9.89
C LEU A 137 -9.24 -5.83 11.12
N ARG A 138 -8.36 -4.86 11.45
CA ARG A 138 -7.53 -4.90 12.65
C ARG A 138 -8.38 -5.05 13.91
N LYS A 139 -9.45 -4.24 14.07
CA LYS A 139 -10.37 -4.35 15.22
C LYS A 139 -11.08 -5.71 15.28
N ILE A 140 -11.44 -6.27 14.13
CA ILE A 140 -12.08 -7.59 14.04
C ILE A 140 -11.11 -8.70 14.47
N PHE A 141 -9.85 -8.64 14.02
CA PHE A 141 -8.82 -9.59 14.41
C PHE A 141 -8.36 -9.42 15.86
N GLU A 142 -8.33 -8.19 16.39
CA GLU A 142 -8.07 -7.92 17.81
C GLU A 142 -9.09 -8.63 18.70
N LYS A 143 -10.38 -8.54 18.36
CA LYS A 143 -11.45 -9.23 19.08
C LYS A 143 -11.35 -10.76 19.02
N LYS A 144 -10.67 -11.30 18.00
CA LYS A 144 -10.57 -12.77 17.82
C LYS A 144 -9.30 -13.36 18.41
N TYR A 145 -8.16 -12.74 18.16
CA TYR A 145 -6.83 -13.26 18.53
C TYR A 145 -6.20 -12.52 19.71
N GLY A 146 -6.85 -11.47 20.20
CA GLY A 146 -6.39 -10.68 21.34
C GLY A 146 -5.49 -9.51 20.96
N LYS A 147 -5.30 -8.62 21.94
CA LYS A 147 -4.48 -7.41 21.80
C LYS A 147 -3.00 -7.73 21.66
N ASP A 148 -2.51 -8.78 22.31
CA ASP A 148 -1.10 -9.18 22.24
C ASP A 148 -0.69 -9.57 20.83
N PHE A 149 -1.55 -10.30 20.11
CA PHE A 149 -1.33 -10.65 18.72
C PHE A 149 -1.25 -9.40 17.83
N VAL A 150 -2.17 -8.45 18.02
CA VAL A 150 -2.21 -7.20 17.25
C VAL A 150 -1.01 -6.30 17.55
N SER A 151 -0.62 -6.15 18.82
CA SER A 151 0.57 -5.38 19.21
C SER A 151 1.84 -6.04 18.68
N ALA A 152 1.97 -7.36 18.79
CA ALA A 152 3.12 -8.07 18.23
C ALA A 152 3.29 -7.83 16.71
N ALA A 153 2.19 -7.84 15.96
CA ALA A 153 2.21 -7.51 14.54
C ALA A 153 2.48 -6.02 14.27
N THR A 154 1.86 -5.11 15.02
CA THR A 154 1.99 -3.65 14.84
C THR A 154 3.42 -3.17 15.12
N ASP A 155 4.04 -3.73 16.15
CA ASP A 155 5.36 -3.35 16.66
C ASP A 155 6.52 -4.13 16.01
N LEU A 156 6.23 -4.99 15.01
CA LEU A 156 7.22 -5.87 14.38
C LEU A 156 8.05 -6.69 15.39
N ARG A 157 7.40 -7.25 16.41
CA ARG A 157 8.09 -8.11 17.39
C ARG A 157 8.71 -9.33 16.68
N PRO A 158 9.79 -9.94 17.25
CA PRO A 158 10.33 -11.19 16.74
C PRO A 158 9.20 -12.24 16.60
N ASN A 159 9.16 -12.95 15.47
CA ASN A 159 8.10 -13.93 15.13
C ASN A 159 6.68 -13.36 14.96
N SER A 160 6.54 -12.05 14.72
CA SER A 160 5.26 -11.41 14.35
C SER A 160 4.67 -11.98 13.06
N GLY A 161 5.51 -12.46 12.15
CA GLY A 161 5.12 -13.06 10.88
C GLY A 161 4.78 -12.02 9.80
N VAL A 162 5.04 -10.73 10.00
CA VAL A 162 4.77 -9.71 8.98
C VAL A 162 5.65 -9.92 7.76
N ASN A 163 5.05 -9.85 6.57
CA ASN A 163 5.76 -10.00 5.30
C ASN A 163 6.83 -8.90 5.13
N ARG A 164 8.00 -9.28 4.62
CA ARG A 164 9.16 -8.39 4.48
C ARG A 164 8.86 -7.16 3.61
N LEU A 165 8.11 -7.32 2.53
CA LEU A 165 7.76 -6.21 1.63
C LEU A 165 6.71 -5.31 2.26
N VAL A 166 5.75 -5.86 3.00
CA VAL A 166 4.79 -5.03 3.76
C VAL A 166 5.51 -4.28 4.89
N SER A 167 6.55 -4.85 5.50
CA SER A 167 7.35 -4.17 6.53
C SER A 167 8.07 -2.91 6.01
N THR A 168 8.34 -2.81 4.69
CA THR A 168 8.95 -1.62 4.09
C THR A 168 8.01 -0.39 4.11
N LEU A 169 6.71 -0.60 4.38
CA LEU A 169 5.77 0.49 4.66
C LEU A 169 6.19 1.34 5.86
N SER A 170 6.94 0.78 6.83
CA SER A 170 7.53 1.56 7.93
C SER A 170 8.53 2.61 7.44
N CYS A 171 9.19 2.37 6.30
CA CYS A 171 10.09 3.34 5.69
C CYS A 171 9.33 4.36 4.82
N CYS A 172 8.21 3.95 4.22
CA CYS A 172 7.45 4.81 3.29
C CYS A 172 6.50 5.80 4.00
N TYR A 173 5.81 5.38 5.07
CA TYR A 173 4.83 6.27 5.73
C TYR A 173 5.42 7.10 6.88
N ARG A 174 6.69 6.89 7.23
CA ARG A 174 7.39 7.67 8.27
C ARG A 174 7.90 9.03 7.79
N SER A 175 7.94 9.25 6.47
CA SER A 175 8.39 10.53 5.88
C SER A 175 7.31 11.63 5.85
N HIS A 176 6.11 11.40 6.40
CA HIS A 176 5.07 12.43 6.53
C HIS A 176 4.95 13.02 7.95
N PHE A 177 5.80 12.60 8.88
CA PHE A 177 5.85 13.10 10.26
C PHE A 177 7.30 13.25 10.73
N ILE A 178 8.13 13.99 9.98
CA ILE A 178 9.27 14.79 10.47
C ILE A 178 9.39 16.00 9.56
#